data_AF-A0A5N0E669-F1
#
_entry.id   AF-A0A5N0E669-F1
#
_cell.length_a   1.000
_cell.length_b   1.000
_cell.length_c   1.000
_cell.angle_alpha   90.00
_cell.angle_beta   90.00
_cell.angle_gamma   90.00
#
_symmetry.space_group_name_H-M   'P 1'
#
loop_
_entity.id
_entity.type
_entity.pdbx_description
1 polymer ?
#
loop_
_entity_poly.entity_id
_entity_poly.type
_entity_poly.pdbx_seq_one_letter_code
_entity_poly.pdbx_strand_id
1 'polypeptide(L)'
;MRPISGDPRPSPLIEPPNQPMARENMESSERRRRARDRPVRTQEQIDRLTRLNEGSRSLLDRLADRLGPETLAQYRTYSDVGEWGELVDGLCASLVKRRIAISPAERDSLAELMAMFENREGYVYLSDPEGVLSRLVVASE
;
A
#
# COMPACT_ATOMS: atom_id res chain seq x y z
N MET A 1 -78.65 9.12 -54.19
CA MET A 1 -77.63 8.23 -54.78
C MET A 1 -76.35 8.33 -53.98
N ARG A 2 -76.01 7.28 -53.21
CA ARG A 2 -74.64 6.92 -52.80
C ARG A 2 -74.24 5.78 -53.76
N PRO A 3 -72.97 5.57 -54.18
CA PRO A 3 -71.86 5.29 -53.25
C PRO A 3 -70.47 5.77 -53.73
N ILE A 4 -69.45 5.75 -52.85
CA ILE A 4 -68.22 4.97 -53.05
C ILE A 4 -67.35 5.05 -51.79
N SER A 5 -67.00 3.87 -51.29
CA SER A 5 -66.06 3.61 -50.21
C SER A 5 -64.68 4.17 -50.51
N GLY A 6 -64.07 4.78 -49.50
CA GLY A 6 -62.63 5.01 -49.46
C GLY A 6 -62.14 4.56 -48.08
N ASP A 7 -61.63 3.34 -48.00
CA ASP A 7 -60.93 2.86 -46.80
C ASP A 7 -59.68 3.71 -46.53
N PRO A 8 -59.43 4.13 -45.27
CA PRO A 8 -58.22 4.85 -44.92
C PRO A 8 -57.02 3.91 -44.91
N ARG A 9 -55.93 4.33 -45.57
CA ARG A 9 -54.64 3.62 -45.52
C ARG A 9 -54.15 3.54 -44.05
N PRO A 10 -53.62 2.40 -43.59
CA PRO A 10 -53.04 2.33 -42.25
C PRO A 10 -51.72 3.13 -42.22
N SER A 11 -51.60 4.04 -41.26
CA SER A 11 -50.34 4.71 -40.92
C SER A 11 -49.27 3.68 -40.52
N PRO A 12 -48.00 3.85 -40.90
CA PRO A 12 -46.96 2.93 -40.46
C PRO A 12 -46.75 3.10 -38.95
N LEU A 13 -46.82 1.98 -38.25
CA LEU A 13 -46.50 1.83 -36.84
C LEU A 13 -45.03 2.24 -36.65
N ILE A 14 -44.78 3.37 -35.98
CA ILE A 14 -43.42 3.73 -35.54
C ILE A 14 -43.10 2.79 -34.38
N GLU A 15 -42.28 1.76 -34.63
CA GLU A 15 -41.69 0.97 -33.55
C GLU A 15 -40.87 1.90 -32.63
N PRO A 16 -41.03 1.82 -31.30
CA PRO A 16 -40.12 2.52 -30.41
C PRO A 16 -38.70 1.95 -30.63
N PRO A 17 -37.65 2.78 -30.64
CA PRO A 17 -36.30 2.27 -30.77
C PRO A 17 -36.04 1.32 -29.61
N ASN A 18 -35.72 0.07 -29.95
CA ASN A 18 -35.11 -0.90 -29.05
C ASN A 18 -34.00 -0.17 -28.28
N GLN A 19 -34.11 -0.01 -26.95
CA GLN A 19 -33.13 0.73 -26.14
C GLN A 19 -32.12 -0.23 -25.50
N PRO A 20 -31.00 -0.57 -26.17
CA PRO A 20 -29.83 -1.13 -25.49
C PRO A 20 -29.04 -0.04 -24.71
N MET A 21 -29.29 1.25 -24.96
CA MET A 21 -28.50 2.37 -24.44
C MET A 21 -28.62 2.61 -22.92
N ALA A 22 -29.69 2.13 -22.27
CA ALA A 22 -29.86 2.32 -20.82
C ALA A 22 -28.95 1.41 -19.99
N ARG A 23 -28.67 0.19 -20.47
CA ARG A 23 -27.84 -0.80 -19.75
C ARG A 23 -26.35 -0.46 -19.83
N GLU A 24 -25.85 -0.07 -20.99
CA GLU A 24 -24.45 0.35 -21.17
C GLU A 24 -24.12 1.64 -20.42
N ASN A 25 -25.07 2.59 -20.36
CA ASN A 25 -24.92 3.81 -19.59
C ASN A 25 -24.92 3.55 -18.08
N MET A 26 -25.71 2.58 -17.59
CA MET A 26 -25.72 2.20 -16.18
C MET A 26 -24.41 1.52 -15.78
N GLU A 27 -23.89 0.58 -16.58
CA GLU A 27 -22.63 -0.09 -16.30
C GLU A 27 -21.42 0.86 -16.40
N SER A 28 -21.41 1.77 -17.37
CA SER A 28 -20.40 2.84 -17.47
C SER A 28 -20.46 3.80 -16.29
N SER A 29 -21.67 4.12 -15.81
CA SER A 29 -21.88 4.97 -14.64
C SER A 29 -21.47 4.28 -13.35
N GLU A 30 -21.73 2.98 -13.21
CA GLU A 30 -21.27 2.15 -12.08
C GLU A 30 -19.75 1.99 -12.08
N ARG A 31 -19.11 1.76 -13.23
CA ARG A 31 -17.63 1.75 -13.33
C ARG A 31 -17.04 3.10 -12.93
N ARG A 32 -17.67 4.20 -13.35
CA ARG A 32 -17.27 5.57 -12.95
C ARG A 32 -17.50 5.86 -11.47
N ARG A 33 -18.53 5.27 -10.84
CA ARG A 33 -18.77 5.36 -9.39
C ARG A 33 -17.75 4.54 -8.61
N ARG A 34 -17.51 3.28 -9.02
CA ARG A 34 -16.50 2.39 -8.43
C ARG A 34 -15.08 2.95 -8.51
N ALA A 35 -14.74 3.67 -9.58
CA ALA A 35 -13.45 4.36 -9.68
C ALA A 35 -13.34 5.60 -8.77
N ARG A 36 -14.48 6.20 -8.39
CA ARG A 36 -14.56 7.38 -7.53
C ARG A 36 -14.51 7.06 -6.03
N ASP A 37 -14.87 5.83 -5.66
CA ASP A 37 -14.86 5.33 -4.28
C ASP A 37 -13.54 4.69 -3.87
N ARG A 38 -12.48 4.74 -4.70
CA ARG A 38 -11.16 4.30 -4.25
C ARG A 38 -10.69 5.27 -3.17
N PRO A 39 -10.50 4.86 -1.91
CA PRO A 39 -10.03 5.77 -0.87
C PRO A 39 -8.68 6.31 -1.32
N VAL A 40 -8.67 7.60 -1.65
CA VAL A 40 -7.44 8.33 -1.96
C VAL A 40 -6.67 8.41 -0.66
N ARG A 41 -5.42 7.96 -0.65
CA ARG A 41 -4.57 8.12 0.52
C ARG A 41 -4.51 9.59 0.89
N THR A 42 -4.63 9.91 2.17
CA THR A 42 -4.43 11.27 2.64
C THR A 42 -2.98 11.69 2.40
N GLN A 43 -2.72 13.01 2.32
CA GLN A 43 -1.35 13.50 2.18
C GLN A 43 -0.46 13.00 3.33
N GLU A 44 -0.98 12.97 4.56
CA GLU A 44 -0.29 12.44 5.73
C GLU A 44 0.09 10.95 5.57
N GLN A 45 -0.78 10.13 4.98
CA GLN A 45 -0.47 8.74 4.67
C GLN A 45 0.63 8.63 3.61
N ILE A 46 0.59 9.47 2.58
CA ILE A 46 1.63 9.50 1.55
C ILE A 46 2.97 9.89 2.18
N ASP A 47 2.99 10.96 2.98
CA ASP A 47 4.20 11.47 3.63
C ASP A 47 4.79 10.44 4.59
N ARG A 48 3.94 9.73 5.35
CA ARG A 48 4.37 8.64 6.22
C ARG A 48 5.00 7.49 5.45
N LEU A 49 4.40 7.06 4.33
CA LEU A 49 4.96 5.98 3.51
C LEU A 49 6.28 6.40 2.86
N THR A 50 6.39 7.66 2.41
CA THR A 50 7.65 8.22 1.89
C THR A 50 8.74 8.19 2.97
N ARG A 51 8.44 8.67 4.18
CA ARG A 51 9.38 8.64 5.31
C ARG A 51 9.79 7.22 5.69
N LEU A 52 8.84 6.28 5.69
CA LEU A 52 9.12 4.87 5.99
C LEU A 52 10.06 4.27 4.93
N ASN A 53 9.81 4.55 3.65
CA ASN A 53 10.65 4.10 2.55
C ASN A 53 12.08 4.67 2.66
N GLU A 54 12.20 5.99 2.74
CA GLU A 54 13.50 6.66 2.78
C GLU A 54 14.29 6.32 4.05
N GLY A 55 13.62 6.32 5.20
CA GLY A 55 14.24 6.03 6.49
C GLY A 55 14.70 4.58 6.58
N SER A 56 13.88 3.62 6.15
CA SER A 56 14.25 2.20 6.18
C SER A 56 15.41 1.89 5.24
N ARG A 57 15.42 2.48 4.05
CA ARG A 57 16.50 2.35 3.08
C ARG A 57 17.80 2.99 3.58
N SER A 58 17.73 4.21 4.13
CA SER A 58 18.90 4.89 4.68
C SER A 58 19.52 4.12 5.85
N LEU A 59 18.70 3.59 6.75
CA LEU A 59 19.19 2.78 7.86
C LEU A 59 19.82 1.47 7.36
N LEU A 60 19.19 0.81 6.38
CA LEU A 60 19.73 -0.40 5.78
C LEU A 60 21.10 -0.17 5.14
N ASP A 61 21.29 0.94 4.43
CA ASP A 61 22.56 1.28 3.79
C ASP A 61 23.67 1.56 4.82
N ARG A 62 23.37 2.20 5.96
CA ARG A 62 24.34 2.39 7.06
C ARG A 62 24.79 1.09 7.72
N LEU A 63 23.89 0.10 7.73
CA LEU A 63 24.13 -1.21 8.34
C LEU A 63 24.65 -2.25 7.33
N ALA A 64 24.76 -1.90 6.05
CA ALA A 64 25.09 -2.81 4.97
C ALA A 64 26.38 -3.61 5.23
N ASP A 65 27.44 -2.94 5.72
CA ASP A 65 28.74 -3.56 5.98
C ASP A 65 28.73 -4.54 7.17
N ARG A 66 27.69 -4.48 8.02
CA ARG A 66 27.55 -5.32 9.22
C ARG A 66 26.56 -6.46 8.99
N LEU A 67 25.78 -6.40 7.92
CA LEU A 67 24.85 -7.43 7.51
C LEU A 67 25.55 -8.44 6.60
N GLY A 68 25.03 -9.67 6.60
CA GLY A 68 25.50 -10.68 5.62
C GLY A 68 25.01 -10.30 4.22
N PRO A 69 25.75 -10.62 3.15
CA PRO A 69 25.39 -10.21 1.79
C PRO A 69 24.02 -10.75 1.35
N GLU A 70 23.68 -11.98 1.73
CA GLU A 70 22.37 -12.59 1.45
C GLU A 70 21.24 -11.88 2.20
N THR A 71 21.45 -11.57 3.49
CA THR A 71 20.49 -10.83 4.31
C THR A 71 20.25 -9.43 3.77
N LEU A 72 21.32 -8.74 3.37
CA LEU A 72 21.24 -7.41 2.78
C LEU A 72 20.48 -7.43 1.45
N ALA A 73 20.74 -8.43 0.59
CA ALA A 73 20.01 -8.60 -0.66
C ALA A 73 18.50 -8.81 -0.42
N GLN A 74 18.15 -9.67 0.54
CA GLN A 74 16.75 -9.91 0.91
C GLN A 74 16.06 -8.64 1.43
N TYR A 75 16.72 -7.87 2.30
CA TYR A 75 16.14 -6.63 2.83
C TYR A 75 15.99 -5.57 1.75
N ARG A 76 16.92 -5.49 0.79
CA ARG A 76 16.76 -4.60 -0.38
C ARG A 76 15.55 -4.99 -1.20
N THR A 77 15.32 -6.29 -1.43
CA THR A 77 14.11 -6.76 -2.11
C THR A 77 12.85 -6.30 -1.38
N TYR A 78 12.76 -6.47 -0.05
CA TYR A 78 11.61 -5.98 0.72
C TYR A 78 11.41 -4.48 0.61
N SER A 79 12.50 -3.69 0.64
CA SER A 79 12.43 -2.24 0.43
C SER A 79 11.86 -1.90 -0.95
N ASP A 80 12.30 -2.61 -1.99
CA ASP A 80 11.93 -2.30 -3.38
C ASP A 80 10.47 -2.70 -3.70
N VAL A 81 9.94 -3.75 -3.06
CA VAL A 81 8.54 -4.17 -3.23
C VAL A 81 7.57 -3.51 -2.25
N GLY A 82 8.07 -2.71 -1.31
CA GLY A 82 7.25 -2.00 -0.32
C GLY A 82 6.84 -2.84 0.90
N GLU A 83 7.50 -3.98 1.12
CA GLU A 83 7.32 -4.85 2.30
C GLU A 83 8.13 -4.31 3.49
N TRP A 84 7.88 -3.05 3.86
CA TRP A 84 8.67 -2.37 4.89
C TRP A 84 8.51 -2.99 6.29
N GLY A 85 7.38 -3.63 6.57
CA GLY A 85 7.18 -4.35 7.84
C GLY A 85 8.15 -5.53 7.98
N GLU A 86 8.23 -6.38 6.96
CA GLU A 86 9.18 -7.49 6.88
C GLU A 86 10.63 -7.02 6.94
N LEU A 87 10.94 -5.91 6.25
CA LEU A 87 12.26 -5.29 6.30
C LEU A 87 12.62 -4.87 7.73
N VAL A 88 11.77 -4.08 8.40
CA VAL A 88 12.10 -3.53 9.73
C VAL A 88 12.07 -4.62 10.80
N ASP A 89 11.11 -5.55 10.76
CA ASP A 89 11.06 -6.70 11.67
C ASP A 89 12.30 -7.60 11.50
N GLY A 90 12.65 -7.92 10.25
CA GLY A 90 13.84 -8.66 9.91
C GLY A 90 15.11 -7.94 10.35
N LEU A 91 15.18 -6.63 10.20
CA LEU A 91 16.33 -5.83 10.64
C LEU A 91 16.48 -5.92 12.17
N CYS A 92 15.40 -5.71 12.92
CA CYS A 92 15.38 -5.90 14.37
C CYS A 92 15.83 -7.30 14.77
N ALA A 93 15.35 -8.34 14.07
CA ALA A 93 15.75 -9.71 14.31
C ALA A 93 17.26 -9.91 14.12
N SER A 94 17.83 -9.38 13.04
CA SER A 94 19.26 -9.46 12.76
C SER A 94 20.07 -8.76 13.84
N LEU A 95 19.71 -7.52 14.21
CA LEU A 95 20.42 -6.75 15.22
C LEU A 95 20.41 -7.44 16.59
N VAL A 96 19.25 -7.94 17.02
CA VAL A 96 19.09 -8.60 18.33
C VAL A 96 19.74 -9.98 18.36
N LYS A 97 19.46 -10.84 17.36
CA LYS A 97 19.93 -12.24 17.37
C LYS A 97 21.44 -12.33 17.15
N ARG A 98 21.98 -11.50 16.27
CA ARG A 98 23.41 -11.51 15.93
C ARG A 98 24.24 -10.54 16.78
N ARG A 99 23.59 -9.78 17.68
CA ARG A 99 24.22 -8.76 18.54
C ARG A 99 25.10 -7.80 17.74
N ILE A 100 24.58 -7.35 16.59
CA ILE A 100 25.29 -6.38 15.76
C ILE A 100 25.33 -5.06 16.52
N ALA A 101 26.54 -4.54 16.72
CA ALA A 101 26.72 -3.25 17.35
C ALA A 101 26.23 -2.13 16.43
N ILE A 102 25.43 -1.23 17.00
CA ILE A 102 24.91 -0.03 16.33
C ILE A 102 25.28 1.23 17.11
N SER A 103 25.30 2.37 16.43
CA SER A 103 25.48 3.66 17.09
C SER A 103 24.20 4.10 17.80
N PRO A 104 24.29 5.06 18.74
CA PRO A 104 23.10 5.69 19.32
C PRO A 104 22.16 6.28 18.26
N ALA A 105 22.72 6.95 17.25
CA ALA A 105 21.93 7.53 16.16
C ALA A 105 21.20 6.48 15.30
N GLU A 106 21.80 5.31 15.09
CA GLU A 106 21.16 4.19 14.38
C GLU A 106 20.03 3.57 15.21
N ARG A 107 20.22 3.46 16.53
CA ARG A 107 19.17 3.02 17.45
C ARG A 107 17.98 3.98 17.42
N ASP A 108 18.23 5.28 17.46
CA ASP A 108 17.16 6.28 17.44
C ASP A 108 16.42 6.27 16.10
N SER A 109 17.15 6.16 14.98
CA SER A 109 16.55 6.00 13.65
C SER A 109 15.65 4.75 13.56
N LEU A 110 16.08 3.64 14.17
CA LEU A 110 15.27 2.42 14.23
C LEU A 110 14.01 2.62 15.08
N ALA A 111 14.12 3.29 16.24
CA ALA A 111 12.98 3.58 17.10
C ALA A 111 11.92 4.43 16.38
N GLU A 112 12.34 5.46 15.63
CA GLU A 112 11.46 6.28 14.80
C GLU A 112 10.74 5.45 13.73
N LEU A 113 11.45 4.54 13.05
CA LEU A 113 10.85 3.63 12.08
C LEU A 113 9.80 2.73 12.71
N MET A 114 10.10 2.14 13.87
CA MET A 114 9.15 1.26 14.58
C MET A 114 7.90 2.03 15.05
N ALA A 115 8.05 3.29 15.47
CA ALA A 115 6.94 4.16 15.86
C ALA A 115 5.98 4.45 14.68
N MET A 116 6.48 4.41 13.45
CA MET A 116 5.66 4.59 12.26
C MET A 116 4.79 3.38 11.90
N PHE A 117 4.82 2.25 12.60
CA PHE A 117 3.90 1.12 12.37
C PHE A 117 2.71 1.16 13.34
N GLU A 118 1.51 1.37 12.81
CA GLU A 118 0.25 1.37 13.58
C GLU A 118 -0.27 -0.05 13.80
N ASN A 119 -0.22 -0.89 12.76
CA ASN A 119 -0.52 -2.31 12.87
C ASN A 119 0.78 -3.11 12.96
N ARG A 120 0.95 -3.81 14.06
CA ARG A 120 2.14 -4.62 14.39
C ARG A 120 1.79 -6.09 14.58
N GLU A 121 0.55 -6.47 14.30
CA GLU A 121 0.10 -7.85 14.41
C GLU A 121 0.87 -8.74 13.41
N GLY A 122 1.25 -9.94 13.87
CA GLY A 122 2.00 -10.90 13.06
C GLY A 122 3.52 -10.72 13.07
N TYR A 123 4.03 -9.57 13.53
CA TYR A 123 5.46 -9.30 13.63
C TYR A 123 5.99 -9.58 15.03
N VAL A 124 7.12 -10.27 15.13
CA VAL A 124 7.70 -10.72 16.41
C VAL A 124 8.46 -9.60 17.11
N TYR A 125 9.14 -8.74 16.35
CA TYR A 125 10.00 -7.68 16.88
C TYR A 125 9.29 -6.33 16.85
N LEU A 126 8.43 -6.07 15.87
CA LEU A 126 7.62 -4.84 15.86
C LEU A 126 6.55 -4.82 16.96
N SER A 127 6.11 -5.98 17.47
CA SER A 127 5.10 -6.05 18.53
C SER A 127 5.58 -5.50 19.88
N ASP A 128 6.89 -5.50 20.14
CA ASP A 128 7.50 -5.01 21.38
C ASP A 128 8.74 -4.13 21.10
N PRO A 129 8.56 -2.87 20.66
CA PRO A 129 9.69 -2.01 20.33
C PRO A 129 10.59 -1.70 21.52
N GLU A 130 10.02 -1.50 22.71
CA GLU A 130 10.81 -1.19 23.91
C GLU A 130 11.68 -2.38 24.31
N GLY A 131 11.12 -3.59 24.29
CA GLY A 131 11.87 -4.82 24.53
C GLY A 131 12.95 -5.05 23.47
N VAL A 132 12.71 -4.71 22.21
CA VAL A 132 13.75 -4.77 21.17
C VAL A 132 14.85 -3.76 21.42
N LEU A 133 14.52 -2.48 21.61
CA LEU A 133 15.48 -1.39 21.80
C LEU A 133 16.36 -1.60 23.03
N SER A 134 15.82 -2.19 24.11
CA SER A 134 16.59 -2.53 25.31
C SER A 134 17.60 -3.66 25.09
N ARG A 135 17.40 -4.51 24.09
CA ARG A 135 18.25 -5.66 23.75
C ARG A 135 19.33 -5.34 22.71
N LEU A 136 19.29 -4.15 22.12
CA LEU A 136 20.28 -3.73 21.12
C LEU A 136 21.65 -3.48 21.77
N VAL A 137 22.70 -3.90 21.09
CA VAL A 137 24.07 -3.58 21.47
C VAL A 137 24.39 -2.20 20.90
N VAL A 138 24.39 -1.19 21.76
CA VAL A 138 24.77 0.17 21.37
C VAL A 138 26.26 0.36 21.68
N ALA A 139 27.05 0.67 20.66
CA ALA A 139 28.45 1.03 20.86
C ALA A 139 28.51 2.40 21.55
N SER A 140 29.18 2.46 22.70
CA SER A 140 29.58 3.73 23.31
C SER A 140 30.64 4.36 22.41
N GLU A 141 30.46 5.64 22.05
CA GLU A 141 31.46 6.42 21.30
C GLU A 141 32.82 6.49 22.02
#